data_AF-A0AA34X277-F1
#
_entry.id   AF-A0AA34X277-F1
#
_cell.length_a   1.000
_cell.length_b   1.000
_cell.length_c   1.000
_cell.angle_alpha   90.00
_cell.angle_beta   90.00
_cell.angle_gamma   90.00
#
_symmetry.space_group_name_H-M   'P 1'
#
loop_
_entity.id
_entity.type
_entity.pdbx_description
1 polymer ?
#
loop_
_entity_poly.entity_id
_entity_poly.type
_entity_poly.pdbx_seq_one_letter_code
_entity_poly.pdbx_strand_id
1 'polypeptide(L)'
;MKPFILPIAFVLVGGGAGAGAGLVLSPKAETTHEAPSEVHEAADPHAAPTDHGVEYAKLNNQFVVPVVRDGTTRAIVALNLSAEVVSGGQSEVFAVEPKLRDALFAALLDHARMGGFDEDYTDGENMHLLRDSLRRTAVSVLPETITDVMILDVTRMEI
;
A
#
# COMPACT_ATOMS: atom_id res chain seq x y z
N MET A 1 54.99 18.26 -6.58
CA MET A 1 53.82 18.44 -7.49
C MET A 1 53.79 17.19 -8.38
N LYS A 2 52.76 16.34 -8.49
CA LYS A 2 51.30 16.56 -8.36
C LYS A 2 50.63 15.18 -8.10
N PRO A 3 50.04 14.93 -6.91
CA PRO A 3 49.52 13.60 -6.52
C PRO A 3 48.16 13.22 -7.15
N PHE A 4 47.78 13.87 -8.26
CA PHE A 4 46.46 13.75 -8.87
C PHE A 4 46.42 12.89 -10.14
N ILE A 5 47.53 12.24 -10.53
CA ILE A 5 47.57 11.46 -11.79
C ILE A 5 46.89 10.10 -11.65
N LEU A 6 47.00 9.46 -10.47
CA LEU A 6 46.41 8.15 -10.20
C LEU A 6 44.86 8.14 -10.24
N PRO A 7 44.12 9.12 -9.65
CA PRO A 7 42.66 9.13 -9.75
C PRO A 7 42.15 9.45 -11.17
N ILE A 8 42.88 10.28 -11.94
CA ILE A 8 42.47 10.65 -13.30
C ILE A 8 42.58 9.46 -14.26
N ALA A 9 43.62 8.64 -14.12
CA ALA A 9 43.78 7.42 -14.92
C ALA A 9 42.66 6.40 -14.64
N PHE A 10 42.23 6.27 -13.38
CA PHE A 10 41.14 5.36 -13.00
C PHE A 10 39.77 5.80 -13.56
N VAL A 11 39.52 7.11 -13.58
CA VAL A 11 38.31 7.70 -14.17
C VAL A 11 38.28 7.52 -15.70
N LEU A 12 39.42 7.62 -16.39
CA LEU A 12 39.48 7.45 -17.83
C LEU A 12 39.27 5.98 -18.28
N VAL A 13 39.84 5.02 -17.56
CA VAL A 13 39.69 3.60 -17.88
C VAL A 13 38.29 3.08 -17.48
N GLY A 14 37.79 3.48 -16.30
CA GLY A 14 36.44 3.12 -15.86
C GLY A 14 35.34 3.78 -16.68
N GLY A 15 35.53 5.05 -17.07
CA GLY A 15 34.59 5.78 -17.92
C GLY A 15 34.52 5.25 -19.35
N GLY A 16 35.66 4.85 -19.93
CA GLY A 16 35.70 4.28 -21.28
C GLY A 16 35.03 2.90 -21.39
N ALA A 17 35.18 2.05 -20.37
CA ALA A 17 34.54 0.73 -20.33
C ALA A 17 33.01 0.81 -20.12
N GLY A 18 32.54 1.76 -19.29
CA GLY A 18 31.11 1.95 -19.03
C GLY A 18 30.33 2.53 -20.22
N ALA A 19 30.93 3.46 -20.97
CA ALA A 19 30.26 4.11 -22.10
C ALA A 19 30.08 3.18 -23.32
N GLY A 20 31.02 2.25 -23.55
CA GLY A 20 30.94 1.31 -24.68
C GLY A 20 29.86 0.24 -24.53
N ALA A 21 29.62 -0.25 -23.31
CA ALA A 21 28.60 -1.26 -23.04
C ALA A 21 27.16 -0.71 -23.18
N GLY A 22 26.95 0.56 -22.83
CA GLY A 22 25.64 1.22 -22.95
C GLY A 22 25.17 1.43 -24.40
N LEU A 23 26.09 1.66 -25.34
CA LEU A 23 25.75 1.85 -26.76
C LEU A 23 25.37 0.56 -27.48
N VAL A 24 25.85 -0.60 -27.02
CA VAL A 24 25.50 -1.92 -27.59
C VAL A 24 24.18 -2.45 -27.03
N LEU A 25 23.79 -2.01 -25.82
CA LEU A 25 22.62 -2.53 -25.09
C LEU A 25 21.41 -1.59 -25.05
N SER A 26 21.46 -0.42 -25.68
CA SER A 26 20.33 0.52 -25.64
C SER A 26 19.21 0.14 -26.63
N PRO A 27 17.98 -0.18 -26.15
CA PRO A 27 16.78 -0.15 -26.97
C PRO A 27 16.45 1.30 -27.34
N LYS A 28 15.91 1.48 -28.54
CA LYS A 28 15.54 2.78 -29.11
C LYS A 28 14.59 3.56 -28.17
N ALA A 29 15.04 4.75 -27.78
CA ALA A 29 14.39 5.66 -26.84
C ALA A 29 13.17 6.39 -27.44
N GLU A 30 12.25 6.78 -26.56
CA GLU A 30 11.68 8.13 -26.61
C GLU A 30 11.81 8.81 -25.23
N THR A 31 11.98 10.13 -25.32
CA THR A 31 12.73 11.06 -24.48
C THR A 31 12.01 11.46 -23.19
N THR A 32 12.75 11.69 -22.09
CA THR A 32 12.30 12.54 -20.96
C THR A 32 13.44 13.44 -20.49
N HIS A 33 13.07 14.70 -20.30
CA HIS A 33 13.87 15.83 -19.83
C HIS A 33 13.84 15.88 -18.29
N GLU A 34 15.01 16.20 -17.69
CA GLU A 34 15.28 16.83 -16.38
C GLU A 34 14.46 16.48 -15.11
N ALA A 35 15.20 16.18 -14.03
CA ALA A 35 14.74 15.89 -12.66
C ALA A 35 14.29 17.15 -11.88
N PRO A 36 13.97 17.09 -10.56
CA PRO A 36 13.51 16.00 -9.69
C PRO A 36 12.18 16.35 -8.98
N SER A 37 11.37 15.37 -8.53
CA SER A 37 10.56 15.40 -7.29
C SER A 37 9.52 14.27 -7.27
N GLU A 38 9.36 13.70 -6.08
CA GLU A 38 8.28 12.81 -5.65
C GLU A 38 8.25 11.41 -6.27
N VAL A 39 8.53 10.46 -5.38
CA VAL A 39 8.42 9.02 -5.57
C VAL A 39 6.96 8.71 -5.93
N HIS A 40 6.65 8.70 -7.22
CA HIS A 40 5.49 7.99 -7.74
C HIS A 40 5.75 6.51 -7.51
N GLU A 41 5.05 5.96 -6.53
CA GLU A 41 4.87 4.52 -6.37
C GLU A 41 4.35 3.98 -7.70
N ALA A 42 5.16 3.13 -8.32
CA ALA A 42 4.90 2.57 -9.62
C ALA A 42 3.54 1.86 -9.59
N ALA A 43 2.62 2.33 -10.42
CA ALA A 43 1.36 1.65 -10.70
C ALA A 43 1.68 0.21 -11.11
N ASP A 44 1.22 -0.74 -10.31
CA ASP A 44 1.26 -2.16 -10.60
C ASP A 44 0.44 -2.42 -11.89
N PRO A 45 1.02 -2.93 -12.98
CA PRO A 45 0.31 -3.13 -14.24
C PRO A 45 -0.53 -4.43 -14.24
N HIS A 46 -0.80 -5.03 -13.08
CA HIS A 46 -1.63 -6.24 -12.97
C HIS A 46 -3.07 -5.97 -12.55
N ALA A 47 -3.74 -5.02 -13.20
CA ALA A 47 -5.20 -5.00 -13.25
C ALA A 47 -5.64 -5.72 -14.53
N ALA A 48 -5.77 -7.05 -14.48
CA ALA A 48 -6.55 -7.75 -15.49
C ALA A 48 -7.99 -7.19 -15.46
N PRO A 49 -8.58 -6.82 -16.61
CA PRO A 49 -9.96 -6.36 -16.62
C PRO A 49 -10.86 -7.53 -16.24
N THR A 50 -11.37 -7.53 -15.01
CA THR A 50 -12.41 -8.47 -14.59
C THR A 50 -13.72 -8.02 -15.20
N ASP A 51 -14.31 -8.89 -16.03
CA ASP A 51 -15.61 -8.75 -16.73
C ASP A 51 -16.82 -8.76 -15.75
N HIS A 52 -16.70 -8.08 -14.60
CA HIS A 52 -17.58 -8.23 -13.44
C HIS A 52 -18.20 -6.92 -12.94
N GLY A 53 -18.02 -5.80 -13.65
CA GLY A 53 -18.64 -4.52 -13.29
C GLY A 53 -18.15 -3.92 -11.96
N VAL A 54 -17.12 -4.52 -11.35
CA VAL A 54 -16.47 -4.06 -10.13
C VAL A 54 -14.97 -3.89 -10.38
N GLU A 55 -14.37 -2.99 -9.63
CA GLU A 55 -12.95 -2.65 -9.63
C GLU A 55 -12.43 -2.67 -8.18
N TYR A 56 -11.11 -2.79 -8.02
CA TYR A 56 -10.50 -2.89 -6.69
C TYR A 56 -9.51 -1.75 -6.44
N ALA A 57 -9.82 -0.88 -5.47
CA ALA A 57 -8.97 0.21 -5.04
C ALA A 57 -8.15 -0.21 -3.81
N LYS A 58 -6.90 -0.63 -4.02
CA LYS A 58 -5.97 -0.94 -2.92
C LYS A 58 -5.67 0.33 -2.14
N LEU A 59 -5.87 0.31 -0.82
CA LEU A 59 -5.61 1.46 0.03
C LEU A 59 -4.10 1.59 0.30
N ASN A 60 -3.59 2.82 0.26
CA ASN A 60 -2.16 3.09 0.38
C ASN A 60 -1.71 2.95 1.83
N ASN A 61 -0.63 2.19 2.05
CA ASN A 61 -0.09 1.87 3.38
C ASN A 61 -1.00 0.97 4.23
N GLN A 62 -0.34 0.08 4.97
CA GLN A 62 -0.98 -0.78 5.97
C GLN A 62 -1.64 0.01 7.10
N PHE A 63 -2.67 -0.58 7.70
CA PHE A 63 -3.31 -0.11 8.92
C PHE A 63 -2.64 -0.78 10.12
N VAL A 64 -2.10 0.00 11.05
CA VAL A 64 -1.35 -0.52 12.22
C VAL A 64 -2.10 -0.18 13.50
N VAL A 65 -2.62 -1.20 14.18
CA VAL A 65 -3.54 -1.05 15.32
C VAL A 65 -2.93 -1.69 16.56
N PRO A 66 -2.77 -0.95 17.67
CA PRO A 66 -2.31 -1.54 18.93
C PRO A 66 -3.44 -2.32 19.61
N VAL A 67 -3.11 -3.49 20.14
CA VAL A 67 -4.00 -4.27 21.02
C VAL A 67 -3.59 -4.02 22.46
N VAL A 68 -4.45 -3.36 23.22
CA VAL A 68 -4.16 -2.93 24.60
C VAL A 68 -5.02 -3.73 25.58
N ARG A 69 -4.37 -4.31 26.60
CA ARG A 69 -5.03 -5.02 27.70
C ARG A 69 -4.44 -4.58 29.03
N ASP A 70 -5.31 -4.30 30.00
CA ASP A 70 -4.92 -3.81 31.34
C ASP A 70 -4.00 -2.57 31.29
N GLY A 71 -4.21 -1.70 30.30
CA GLY A 71 -3.40 -0.48 30.09
C GLY A 71 -2.02 -0.73 29.47
N THR A 72 -1.72 -1.95 29.03
CA THR A 72 -0.46 -2.32 28.39
C THR A 72 -0.68 -2.82 26.97
N THR A 73 0.18 -2.42 26.03
CA THR A 73 0.12 -2.95 24.66
C THR A 73 0.65 -4.37 24.66
N ARG A 74 -0.19 -5.33 24.24
CA ARG A 74 0.16 -6.75 24.17
C ARG A 74 0.63 -7.15 22.78
N ALA A 75 0.00 -6.58 21.75
CA ALA A 75 0.31 -6.89 20.36
C ALA A 75 0.12 -5.69 19.46
N ILE A 76 0.67 -5.78 18.26
CA ILE A 76 0.42 -4.87 17.14
C ILE A 76 -0.16 -5.69 16.00
N VAL A 77 -1.28 -5.23 15.44
CA VAL A 77 -1.89 -5.82 14.25
C VAL A 77 -1.66 -4.89 13.06
N ALA A 78 -1.15 -5.45 11.96
CA ALA A 78 -1.01 -4.78 10.69
C ALA A 78 -1.97 -5.41 9.67
N LEU A 79 -2.76 -4.58 8.97
CA LEU A 79 -3.70 -5.04 7.93
C LEU A 79 -3.45 -4.31 6.61
N ASN A 80 -3.53 -5.05 5.50
CA ASN A 80 -3.61 -4.49 4.16
C ASN A 80 -5.04 -4.61 3.65
N LEU A 81 -5.65 -3.50 3.22
CA LEU A 81 -7.04 -3.45 2.82
C LEU A 81 -7.19 -2.98 1.36
N SER A 82 -8.24 -3.46 0.69
CA SER A 82 -8.67 -3.00 -0.63
C SER A 82 -10.17 -2.75 -0.62
N ALA A 83 -10.62 -1.63 -1.19
CA ALA A 83 -12.05 -1.38 -1.38
C ALA A 83 -12.51 -2.02 -2.70
N GLU A 84 -13.60 -2.79 -2.65
CA GLU A 84 -14.34 -3.17 -3.84
C GLU A 84 -15.27 -2.03 -4.22
N VAL A 85 -15.18 -1.58 -5.47
CA VAL A 85 -15.94 -0.45 -5.98
C VAL A 85 -16.66 -0.80 -7.26
N VAL A 86 -17.73 -0.07 -7.55
CA VAL A 86 -18.36 -0.08 -8.88
C VAL A 86 -17.37 0.36 -9.95
N SER A 87 -17.55 -0.10 -11.19
CA SER A 87 -16.65 0.30 -12.29
C SER A 87 -16.57 1.82 -12.47
N GLY A 88 -15.36 2.34 -12.64
CA GLY A 88 -15.04 3.77 -12.68
C GLY A 88 -14.95 4.44 -11.30
N GLY A 89 -15.20 3.72 -10.20
CA GLY A 89 -15.24 4.27 -8.84
C GLY A 89 -13.88 4.45 -8.16
N GLN A 90 -12.79 3.90 -8.73
CA GLN A 90 -11.47 3.95 -8.08
C GLN A 90 -10.97 5.38 -7.83
N SER A 91 -11.11 6.27 -8.82
CA SER A 91 -10.65 7.66 -8.70
C SER A 91 -11.36 8.42 -7.57
N GLU A 92 -12.63 8.12 -7.33
CA GLU A 92 -13.39 8.73 -6.23
C GLU A 92 -12.91 8.24 -4.87
N VAL A 93 -12.61 6.94 -4.73
CA VAL A 93 -11.99 6.40 -3.51
C VAL A 93 -10.68 7.10 -3.19
N PHE A 94 -9.79 7.25 -4.18
CA PHE A 94 -8.50 7.90 -3.97
C PHE A 94 -8.64 9.40 -3.67
N ALA A 95 -9.65 10.08 -4.24
CA ALA A 95 -9.90 11.49 -3.96
C ALA A 95 -10.30 11.76 -2.49
N VAL A 96 -10.96 10.80 -1.83
CA VAL A 96 -11.37 10.91 -0.42
C VAL A 96 -10.63 9.93 0.49
N GLU A 97 -9.56 9.30 0.01
CA GLU A 97 -8.83 8.26 0.72
C GLU A 97 -8.44 8.67 2.15
N PRO A 98 -7.95 9.89 2.45
CA PRO A 98 -7.62 10.27 3.81
C PRO A 98 -8.80 10.12 4.79
N LYS A 99 -10.02 10.45 4.35
CA LYS A 99 -11.25 10.32 5.15
C LYS A 99 -11.68 8.86 5.29
N LEU A 100 -11.59 8.08 4.21
CA LEU A 100 -11.90 6.66 4.23
C LEU A 100 -10.95 5.91 5.19
N ARG A 101 -9.65 6.23 5.13
CA ARG A 101 -8.63 5.65 6.01
C ARG A 101 -8.87 5.99 7.48
N ASP A 102 -9.20 7.25 7.79
CA ASP A 102 -9.53 7.66 9.16
C ASP A 102 -10.72 6.86 9.73
N ALA A 103 -11.80 6.74 8.94
CA ALA A 103 -12.98 5.98 9.34
C ALA A 103 -12.68 4.48 9.55
N LEU A 104 -11.98 3.85 8.59
CA LEU A 104 -11.59 2.45 8.70
C LEU A 104 -10.66 2.21 9.90
N PHE A 105 -9.73 3.13 10.17
CA PHE A 105 -8.84 3.05 11.31
C PHE A 105 -9.60 3.12 12.65
N ALA A 106 -10.59 4.00 12.75
CA ALA A 106 -11.48 4.06 13.91
C ALA A 106 -12.25 2.73 14.11
N ALA A 107 -12.80 2.15 13.04
CA ALA A 107 -13.49 0.86 13.09
C ALA A 107 -12.57 -0.28 13.56
N LEU A 108 -11.32 -0.29 13.10
CA LEU A 108 -10.30 -1.26 13.53
C LEU A 108 -9.93 -1.09 15.01
N LEU A 109 -9.78 0.15 15.49
CA LEU A 109 -9.52 0.46 16.90
C LEU A 109 -10.68 -0.01 17.79
N ASP A 110 -11.92 0.19 17.34
CA ASP A 110 -13.08 -0.28 18.08
C ASP A 110 -13.15 -1.81 18.12
N HIS A 111 -12.83 -2.49 17.02
CA HIS A 111 -12.69 -3.94 16.99
C HIS A 111 -11.61 -4.45 17.95
N ALA A 112 -10.45 -3.77 18.01
CA ALA A 112 -9.38 -4.08 18.95
C ALA A 112 -9.82 -3.92 20.42
N ARG A 113 -10.55 -2.84 20.74
CA ARG A 113 -11.08 -2.58 22.10
C ARG A 113 -12.10 -3.63 22.55
N MET A 114 -12.83 -4.22 21.62
CA MET A 114 -13.78 -5.31 21.89
C MET A 114 -13.09 -6.68 22.03
N GLY A 115 -11.77 -6.76 21.87
CA GLY A 115 -11.02 -8.01 21.95
C GLY A 115 -11.02 -8.83 20.65
N GLY A 116 -11.48 -8.27 19.53
CA GLY A 116 -11.56 -9.00 18.25
C GLY A 116 -10.19 -9.37 17.66
N PHE A 117 -9.10 -8.78 18.18
CA PHE A 117 -7.72 -9.12 17.85
C PHE A 117 -6.96 -9.86 18.98
N ASP A 118 -7.68 -10.44 19.95
CA ASP A 118 -7.10 -11.28 21.00
C ASP A 118 -6.66 -12.65 20.44
N GLU A 119 -6.36 -13.63 21.30
CA GLU A 119 -5.69 -14.91 20.95
C GLU A 119 -6.36 -15.69 19.80
N ASP A 120 -7.68 -15.57 19.62
CA ASP A 120 -8.44 -16.20 18.54
C ASP A 120 -8.94 -15.19 17.49
N TYR A 121 -8.05 -14.30 17.05
CA TYR A 121 -8.36 -13.31 16.02
C TYR A 121 -8.69 -13.92 14.66
N THR A 122 -8.34 -15.19 14.44
CA THR A 122 -8.67 -15.92 13.20
C THR A 122 -9.99 -16.68 13.28
N ASP A 123 -10.69 -16.65 14.42
CA ASP A 123 -12.01 -17.25 14.54
C ASP A 123 -12.98 -16.70 13.49
N GLY A 124 -13.83 -17.57 12.96
CA GLY A 124 -14.76 -17.23 11.89
C GLY A 124 -15.72 -16.10 12.28
N GLU A 125 -16.20 -16.07 13.53
CA GLU A 125 -17.12 -15.05 14.01
C GLU A 125 -16.39 -13.71 14.19
N ASN A 126 -15.19 -13.71 14.76
CA ASN A 126 -14.38 -12.49 14.91
C ASN A 126 -14.04 -11.85 13.55
N MET A 127 -13.66 -12.68 12.57
CA MET A 127 -13.41 -12.22 11.20
C MET A 127 -14.67 -11.75 10.48
N HIS A 128 -15.82 -12.38 10.74
CA HIS A 128 -17.08 -11.91 10.18
C HIS A 128 -17.46 -10.54 10.72
N LEU A 129 -17.36 -10.34 12.05
CA LEU A 129 -17.62 -9.05 12.70
C LEU A 129 -16.68 -7.95 12.20
N LEU A 130 -15.40 -8.26 11.99
CA LEU A 130 -14.44 -7.31 11.44
C LEU A 130 -14.83 -6.89 10.02
N ARG A 131 -15.08 -7.86 9.12
CA ARG A 131 -15.47 -7.60 7.73
C ARG A 131 -16.73 -6.75 7.65
N ASP A 132 -17.75 -7.10 8.44
CA ASP A 132 -19.00 -6.34 8.49
C ASP A 132 -18.80 -4.90 8.97
N SER A 133 -17.96 -4.70 9.99
CA SER A 133 -17.61 -3.37 10.50
C SER A 133 -16.89 -2.52 9.45
N LEU A 134 -15.87 -3.09 8.80
CA LEU A 134 -15.11 -2.42 7.74
C LEU A 134 -16.00 -2.04 6.56
N ARG A 135 -16.81 -3.00 6.07
CA ARG A 135 -17.75 -2.78 4.97
C ARG A 135 -18.74 -1.68 5.32
N ARG A 136 -19.43 -1.77 6.47
CA ARG A 136 -20.41 -0.75 6.88
C ARG A 136 -19.77 0.63 6.99
N THR A 137 -18.56 0.70 7.53
CA THR A 137 -17.82 1.95 7.67
C THR A 137 -17.46 2.54 6.31
N ALA A 138 -16.89 1.75 5.41
CA ALA A 138 -16.52 2.22 4.06
C ALA A 138 -17.73 2.66 3.23
N VAL A 139 -18.79 1.84 3.22
CA VAL A 139 -20.07 2.18 2.56
C VAL A 139 -20.67 3.46 3.15
N SER A 140 -20.53 3.73 4.45
CA SER A 140 -21.01 4.99 5.03
C SER A 140 -20.24 6.23 4.54
N VAL A 141 -18.99 6.07 4.10
CA VAL A 141 -18.15 7.15 3.57
C VAL A 141 -18.47 7.41 2.09
N LEU A 142 -18.65 6.34 1.30
CA LEU A 142 -18.96 6.38 -0.14
C LEU A 142 -20.05 5.33 -0.49
N PRO A 143 -21.35 5.63 -0.27
CA PRO A 143 -22.43 4.64 -0.34
C PRO A 143 -22.76 4.14 -1.75
N GLU A 144 -22.54 4.97 -2.77
CA GLU A 144 -22.83 4.62 -4.17
C GLU A 144 -21.60 4.02 -4.88
N THR A 145 -20.42 4.12 -4.26
CA THR A 145 -19.14 3.77 -4.90
C THR A 145 -18.57 2.47 -4.34
N ILE A 146 -18.55 2.31 -3.01
CA ILE A 146 -17.97 1.14 -2.34
C ILE A 146 -19.05 0.10 -2.08
N THR A 147 -18.79 -1.15 -2.47
CA THR A 147 -19.68 -2.30 -2.23
C THR A 147 -19.19 -3.19 -1.08
N ASP A 148 -17.86 -3.33 -0.95
CA ASP A 148 -17.22 -4.18 0.06
C ASP A 148 -15.79 -3.72 0.40
N VAL A 149 -15.22 -4.29 1.46
CA VAL A 149 -13.81 -4.11 1.86
C VAL A 149 -13.14 -5.47 1.99
N MET A 150 -12.09 -5.67 1.21
CA MET A 150 -11.25 -6.87 1.26
C MET A 150 -10.11 -6.69 2.25
N ILE A 151 -9.89 -7.72 3.06
CA ILE A 151 -8.69 -7.86 3.88
C ILE A 151 -7.69 -8.71 3.09
N LEU A 152 -6.64 -8.08 2.57
CA LEU A 152 -5.63 -8.73 1.74
C LEU A 152 -4.62 -9.51 2.58
N ASP A 153 -4.28 -8.98 3.74
CA ASP A 153 -3.32 -9.56 4.68
C ASP A 153 -3.61 -9.06 6.10
N VAL A 154 -3.32 -9.92 7.10
CA VAL A 154 -3.38 -9.61 8.52
C VAL A 154 -2.17 -10.24 9.20
N THR A 155 -1.35 -9.40 9.82
CA THR A 155 -0.23 -9.84 10.64
C THR A 155 -0.44 -9.38 12.08
N ARG A 156 -0.28 -10.27 13.05
CA ARG A 156 -0.30 -9.96 14.48
C ARG A 156 1.06 -10.27 15.09
N MET A 157 1.69 -9.26 15.70
CA MET A 157 2.99 -9.37 16.37
C MET A 157 2.82 -9.16 17.87
N GLU A 158 3.31 -10.10 18.67
CA GLU A 158 3.42 -9.93 20.12
C GLU A 158 4.51 -8.92 20.47
N ILE A 159 4.36 -8.24 21.60
CA ILE A 159 5.34 -7.31 22.18
C ILE A 159 6.07 -7.95 23.35
#